data_AF-A0A382CDC2-F1
#
_entry.id   AF-A0A382CDC2-F1
#
_cell.length_a   1.000
_cell.length_b   1.000
_cell.length_c   1.000
_cell.angle_alpha   90.00
_cell.angle_beta   90.00
_cell.angle_gamma   90.00
#
_symmetry.space_group_name_H-M   'P 1'
#
loop_
_entity.id
_entity.type
_entity.pdbx_description
1 polymer ?
#
loop_
_entity_poly.entity_id
_entity_poly.type
_entity_poly.pdbx_seq_one_letter_code
_entity_poly.pdbx_strand_id
1 'polypeptide(L)'
;MIIIDGDYPMAHNGLKFQRDLTKPISEVRSAGIINSEFDSNGYSIMASLPEMRKGEVAVAIVKVVCCILRPGNDHGDVPTDLHAYASGKSQMAYYHMLETMKEVNLLKFQNEFKDHMDLWLKEDDHMDSPVGMVLGMEGADSITTPDQLQEWYDDGLRLI
;
A
#
# COMPACT_ATOMS: atom_id res chain seq x y z
N MET A 1 3.06 -12.75 18.57
CA MET A 1 1.67 -12.86 18.08
C MET A 1 1.65 -12.31 16.67
N ILE A 2 1.48 -13.16 15.65
CA ILE A 2 1.47 -12.68 14.26
C ILE A 2 0.14 -12.00 13.93
N ILE A 3 0.22 -10.86 13.23
CA ILE A 3 -0.92 -10.06 12.76
C ILE A 3 -1.01 -10.16 11.24
N ILE A 4 -2.24 -10.25 10.74
CA ILE A 4 -2.58 -10.00 9.34
C ILE A 4 -3.49 -8.77 9.34
N ASP A 5 -3.03 -7.68 8.73
CA ASP A 5 -3.80 -6.46 8.58
C ASP A 5 -4.72 -6.57 7.35
N GLY A 6 -6.00 -6.26 7.55
CA GLY A 6 -7.02 -6.36 6.50
C GLY A 6 -7.14 -5.13 5.61
N ASP A 7 -6.51 -4.01 5.96
CA ASP A 7 -6.66 -2.75 5.21
C ASP A 7 -5.56 -1.73 5.50
N TYR A 8 -4.61 -1.57 4.57
CA TYR A 8 -3.54 -0.59 4.72
C TYR A 8 -3.21 0.21 3.43
N PRO A 9 -3.60 1.49 3.33
CA PRO A 9 -3.31 2.35 2.16
C PRO A 9 -1.88 2.92 2.16
N MET A 10 -0.89 2.02 2.13
CA MET A 10 0.54 2.35 2.21
C MET A 10 1.01 3.29 1.09
N ALA A 11 0.76 2.95 -0.18
CA ALA A 11 1.30 3.68 -1.32
C ALA A 11 0.72 5.11 -1.43
N HIS A 12 -0.49 5.33 -0.90
CA HIS A 12 -1.05 6.67 -0.80
C HIS A 12 -0.13 7.60 -0.01
N ASN A 13 0.40 7.15 1.13
CA ASN A 13 1.36 7.91 1.92
C ASN A 13 2.70 8.09 1.20
N GLY A 14 3.18 7.03 0.55
CA GLY A 14 4.44 7.07 -0.20
C GLY A 14 4.44 8.06 -1.36
N LEU A 15 3.32 8.16 -2.09
CA LEU A 15 3.23 8.97 -3.29
C LEU A 15 2.62 10.36 -3.05
N LYS A 16 1.47 10.45 -2.37
CA LYS A 16 0.79 11.73 -2.16
C LYS A 16 1.56 12.64 -1.21
N PHE A 17 2.12 12.06 -0.15
CA PHE A 17 2.90 12.80 0.85
C PHE A 17 4.42 12.64 0.65
N GLN A 18 4.89 11.93 -0.39
CA GLN A 18 6.32 11.73 -0.69
C GLN A 18 7.12 11.21 0.51
N ARG A 19 6.53 10.27 1.25
CA ARG A 19 7.14 9.69 2.45
C ARG A 19 7.91 8.42 2.08
N ASP A 20 9.10 8.26 2.66
CA ASP A 20 9.88 7.04 2.50
C ASP A 20 9.49 6.02 3.58
N LEU A 21 8.57 5.10 3.24
CA LEU A 21 8.03 4.12 4.19
C LEU A 21 9.01 2.96 4.48
N THR A 22 10.23 2.96 3.92
CA THR A 22 11.28 2.02 4.33
C THR A 22 12.03 2.49 5.59
N LYS A 23 11.75 3.70 6.08
CA LYS A 23 12.40 4.31 7.25
C LYS A 23 11.61 4.10 8.55
N PRO A 24 12.24 4.26 9.74
CA PRO A 24 11.53 4.28 11.02
C PRO A 24 10.45 5.35 11.06
N ILE A 25 9.31 5.08 11.70
CA ILE A 25 8.11 5.94 11.61
C ILE A 25 8.36 7.39 12.04
N SER A 26 9.28 7.63 12.98
CA SER A 26 9.66 8.98 13.39
C SER A 26 10.26 9.78 12.23
N GLU A 27 11.09 9.15 11.39
CA GLU A 27 11.67 9.79 10.21
C GLU A 27 10.59 10.02 9.16
N VAL A 28 9.74 9.00 8.90
CA VAL A 28 8.63 9.07 7.93
C VAL A 28 7.68 10.23 8.25
N ARG A 29 7.34 10.44 9.53
CA ARG A 29 6.45 11.53 9.98
C ARG A 29 7.10 12.91 9.89
N SER A 30 8.42 12.97 10.04
CA SER A 30 9.18 14.22 9.98
C SER A 30 9.54 14.68 8.56
N ALA A 31 9.31 13.82 7.55
CA ALA A 31 9.71 14.04 6.17
C ALA A 31 8.51 14.06 5.20
N GLY A 32 8.79 14.34 3.93
CA GLY A 32 7.82 14.40 2.84
C GLY A 32 7.14 15.77 2.70
N ILE A 33 6.07 15.81 1.90
CA ILE A 33 5.20 16.99 1.80
C ILE A 33 4.33 17.04 3.05
N ILE A 34 4.73 17.87 4.00
CA ILE A 34 3.90 18.23 5.16
C ILE A 34 2.82 19.16 4.65
N ASN A 35 1.67 18.60 4.28
CA ASN A 35 0.52 19.41 3.88
C ASN A 35 -0.09 20.01 5.16
N SER A 36 0.33 21.24 5.47
CA SER A 36 0.23 21.86 6.80
C SER A 36 -1.18 22.00 7.35
N GLU A 37 -2.23 21.85 6.55
CA GLU A 37 -3.62 21.95 6.98
C GLU A 37 -4.27 20.62 7.36
N PHE A 38 -3.87 19.49 6.75
CA PHE A 38 -4.57 18.20 6.90
C PHE A 38 -3.75 17.13 7.63
N ASP A 39 -2.42 17.20 7.59
CA ASP A 39 -1.55 16.25 8.27
C ASP A 39 -0.24 16.88 8.75
N SER A 40 -0.37 17.96 9.53
CA SER A 40 0.76 18.75 10.02
C SER A 40 1.78 17.96 10.85
N ASN A 41 1.37 16.83 11.43
CA ASN A 41 2.22 16.00 12.30
C ASN A 41 2.57 14.62 11.70
N GLY A 42 2.16 14.33 10.46
CA GLY A 42 2.40 13.02 9.87
C GLY A 42 1.58 11.89 10.49
N TYR A 43 0.47 12.18 11.17
CA TYR A 43 -0.34 11.14 11.80
C TYR A 43 -1.26 10.41 10.84
N SER A 44 -1.38 10.85 9.58
CA SER A 44 -2.03 10.04 8.53
C SER A 44 -1.29 8.73 8.24
N ILE A 45 0.00 8.63 8.57
CA ILE A 45 0.76 7.39 8.46
C ILE A 45 0.73 6.62 9.79
N MET A 46 0.15 5.41 9.74
CA MET A 46 -0.02 4.55 10.90
C MET A 46 1.18 3.63 11.16
N ALA A 47 1.80 3.10 10.10
CA ALA A 47 2.96 2.22 10.20
C ALA A 47 3.92 2.39 9.00
N SER A 48 5.22 2.27 9.21
CA SER A 48 6.19 2.06 8.13
C SER A 48 6.65 0.60 8.12
N LEU A 49 7.44 0.17 7.14
CA LEU A 49 7.92 -1.22 7.07
C LEU A 49 8.64 -1.66 8.37
N PRO A 50 9.53 -0.84 8.98
CA PRO A 50 10.09 -1.16 10.30
C PRO A 50 9.04 -1.33 11.41
N GLU A 51 7.97 -0.53 11.43
CA GLU A 51 6.91 -0.67 12.44
C GLU A 51 6.05 -1.91 12.19
N MET A 52 5.80 -2.28 10.93
CA MET A 52 5.10 -3.52 10.59
C MET A 52 5.88 -4.74 11.10
N ARG A 53 7.20 -4.78 10.87
CA ARG A 53 8.09 -5.84 11.38
C ARG A 53 8.09 -5.90 12.90
N LYS A 54 8.32 -4.75 13.56
CA LYS A 54 8.32 -4.63 15.01
C LYS A 54 6.99 -4.99 15.66
N GLY A 55 5.88 -4.69 14.99
CA GLY A 55 4.52 -5.02 15.40
C GLY A 55 4.09 -6.44 15.04
N GLU A 56 4.99 -7.25 14.48
CA GLU A 56 4.71 -8.61 14.02
C GLU A 56 3.55 -8.70 12.98
N VAL A 57 3.40 -7.65 12.15
CA VAL A 57 2.48 -7.62 11.01
C VAL A 57 3.13 -8.36 9.86
N ALA A 58 2.86 -9.67 9.76
CA ALA A 58 3.41 -10.51 8.72
C ALA A 58 2.85 -10.17 7.35
N VAL A 59 1.54 -9.91 7.28
CA VAL A 59 0.86 -9.61 6.02
C VAL A 59 -0.05 -8.41 6.19
N ALA A 60 -0.14 -7.57 5.16
CA ALA A 60 -1.18 -6.58 5.03
C ALA A 60 -1.89 -6.70 3.68
N ILE A 61 -3.20 -6.46 3.67
CA ILE A 61 -3.91 -6.12 2.45
C ILE A 61 -3.64 -4.65 2.16
N VAL A 62 -2.72 -4.40 1.23
CA VAL A 62 -2.32 -3.04 0.88
C VAL A 62 -3.19 -2.48 -0.23
N LYS A 63 -3.48 -1.18 -0.20
CA LYS A 63 -4.47 -0.58 -1.09
C LYS A 63 -3.88 0.31 -2.17
N VAL A 64 -4.38 0.11 -3.38
CA VAL A 64 -4.47 1.15 -4.41
C VAL A 64 -5.71 1.97 -4.12
N VAL A 65 -5.55 3.27 -3.85
CA VAL A 65 -6.67 4.16 -3.48
C VAL A 65 -6.65 5.42 -4.32
N CYS A 66 -7.76 5.72 -4.98
CA CYS A 66 -7.97 7.00 -5.64
C CYS A 66 -9.47 7.21 -5.87
N CYS A 67 -9.98 8.38 -5.48
CA CYS A 67 -11.36 8.74 -5.74
C CYS A 67 -11.45 9.94 -6.69
N ILE A 68 -12.38 9.92 -7.64
CA ILE A 68 -12.66 11.08 -8.49
C ILE A 68 -13.52 12.08 -7.71
N LEU A 69 -13.07 13.32 -7.62
CA LEU A 69 -13.82 14.41 -7.00
C LEU A 69 -15.05 14.75 -7.86
N ARG A 70 -16.24 14.49 -7.33
CA ARG A 70 -17.52 14.74 -8.01
C ARG A 70 -18.14 16.06 -7.56
N PRO A 71 -18.85 16.78 -8.46
CA PRO A 71 -19.58 17.99 -8.08
C PRO A 71 -20.54 17.74 -6.91
N GLY A 72 -20.43 18.55 -5.85
CA GLY A 72 -21.26 18.44 -4.64
C GLY A 72 -20.79 17.39 -3.63
N ASN A 73 -19.62 16.77 -3.84
CA ASN A 73 -18.96 15.91 -2.87
C ASN A 73 -17.67 16.60 -2.37
N ASP A 74 -17.43 16.56 -1.07
CA ASP A 74 -16.20 17.07 -0.43
C ASP A 74 -15.06 16.03 -0.45
N HIS A 75 -15.37 14.79 -0.78
CA HIS A 75 -14.43 13.69 -0.94
C HIS A 75 -14.00 13.50 -2.40
N GLY A 76 -12.68 13.40 -2.62
CA GLY A 76 -12.06 13.08 -3.90
C GLY A 76 -10.60 13.53 -3.96
N ASP A 77 -9.79 12.82 -4.75
CA ASP A 77 -8.36 13.09 -4.93
C ASP A 77 -8.07 13.77 -6.27
N VAL A 78 -8.78 13.37 -7.32
CA VAL A 78 -8.43 13.73 -8.71
C VAL A 78 -9.66 14.12 -9.52
N PRO A 79 -9.51 14.95 -10.58
CA PRO A 79 -10.68 15.50 -11.28
C PRO A 79 -11.23 14.62 -12.42
N THR A 80 -10.52 13.58 -12.85
CA THR A 80 -10.89 12.78 -14.05
C THR A 80 -10.45 11.34 -13.95
N ASP A 81 -11.08 10.46 -14.72
CA ASP A 81 -10.71 9.06 -14.96
C ASP A 81 -9.22 8.88 -15.34
N LEU A 82 -8.67 9.75 -16.20
CA LEU A 82 -7.25 9.68 -16.61
C LEU A 82 -6.31 9.83 -15.41
N HIS A 83 -6.57 10.81 -14.55
CA HIS A 83 -5.82 11.03 -13.32
C HIS A 83 -6.02 9.88 -12.32
N ALA A 84 -7.23 9.31 -12.23
CA ALA A 84 -7.50 8.16 -11.36
C ALA A 84 -6.70 6.93 -11.80
N TYR A 85 -6.77 6.59 -13.09
CA TYR A 85 -5.98 5.51 -13.68
C TYR A 85 -4.48 5.70 -13.44
N ALA A 86 -3.94 6.89 -13.75
CA ALA A 86 -2.52 7.19 -13.57
C ALA A 86 -2.09 7.11 -12.08
N SER A 87 -2.91 7.63 -11.16
CA SER A 87 -2.68 7.53 -9.72
C SER A 87 -2.64 6.07 -9.28
N GLY A 88 -3.63 5.27 -9.66
CA GLY A 88 -3.67 3.86 -9.29
C GLY A 88 -2.48 3.06 -9.84
N LYS A 89 -2.08 3.28 -11.11
CA LYS A 89 -0.91 2.59 -11.70
C LYS A 89 0.40 3.02 -11.03
N SER A 90 0.53 4.27 -10.60
CA SER A 90 1.70 4.70 -9.83
C SER A 90 1.80 3.98 -8.47
N GLN A 91 0.67 3.72 -7.81
CA GLN A 91 0.64 2.95 -6.56
C GLN A 91 1.02 1.49 -6.80
N MET A 92 0.53 0.87 -7.89
CA MET A 92 0.99 -0.48 -8.29
C MET A 92 2.50 -0.51 -8.49
N ALA A 93 3.05 0.47 -9.23
CA ALA A 93 4.49 0.58 -9.47
C ALA A 93 5.29 0.77 -8.17
N TYR A 94 4.75 1.50 -7.20
CA TYR A 94 5.37 1.67 -5.88
C TYR A 94 5.54 0.33 -5.17
N TYR A 95 4.50 -0.51 -5.12
CA TYR A 95 4.56 -1.83 -4.50
C TYR A 95 5.52 -2.80 -5.22
N HIS A 96 5.50 -2.82 -6.56
CA HIS A 96 6.45 -3.63 -7.35
C HIS A 96 7.90 -3.19 -7.14
N MET A 97 8.15 -1.90 -6.92
CA MET A 97 9.49 -1.40 -6.59
C MET A 97 9.93 -1.85 -5.19
N LEU A 98 9.05 -1.82 -4.19
CA LEU A 98 9.34 -2.35 -2.86
C LEU A 98 9.67 -3.86 -2.92
N GLU A 99 8.97 -4.62 -3.75
CA GLU A 99 9.27 -6.05 -3.96
C GLU A 99 10.64 -6.23 -4.61
N THR A 100 10.98 -5.42 -5.62
CA THR A 100 12.30 -5.41 -6.25
C THR A 100 13.41 -5.09 -5.26
N MET A 101 13.14 -4.20 -4.30
CA MET A 101 14.04 -3.86 -3.19
C MET A 101 14.13 -4.94 -2.10
N LYS A 102 13.32 -6.01 -2.21
CA LYS A 102 13.19 -7.11 -1.22
C LYS A 102 12.66 -6.67 0.14
N GLU A 103 12.02 -5.50 0.21
CA GLU A 103 11.38 -5.02 1.43
C GLU A 103 10.06 -5.76 1.70
N VAL A 104 9.42 -6.25 0.64
CA VAL A 104 8.10 -6.88 0.66
C VAL A 104 8.05 -8.09 -0.28
N ASN A 105 7.07 -8.97 -0.06
CA ASN A 105 6.68 -10.00 -1.02
C ASN A 105 5.23 -9.75 -1.46
N LEU A 106 4.96 -9.66 -2.77
CA LEU A 106 3.59 -9.56 -3.29
C LEU A 106 2.98 -10.96 -3.38
N LEU A 107 1.94 -11.20 -2.58
CA LEU A 107 1.30 -12.49 -2.39
C LEU A 107 0.07 -12.59 -3.30
N LYS A 108 0.28 -13.10 -4.51
CA LYS A 108 -0.72 -13.16 -5.57
C LYS A 108 -1.54 -14.46 -5.49
N PHE A 109 -0.94 -15.54 -5.00
CA PHE A 109 -1.52 -16.87 -4.97
C PHE A 109 -1.41 -17.51 -3.59
N GLN A 110 -2.26 -18.51 -3.35
CA GLN A 110 -2.35 -19.18 -2.05
C GLN A 110 -1.04 -19.84 -1.61
N ASN A 111 -0.25 -20.37 -2.54
CA ASN A 111 1.04 -20.97 -2.25
C ASN A 111 2.06 -19.92 -1.78
N GLU A 112 2.14 -18.76 -2.45
CA GLU A 112 3.03 -17.66 -2.04
C GLU A 112 2.66 -17.17 -0.65
N PHE A 113 1.37 -17.04 -0.37
CA PHE A 113 0.89 -16.67 0.97
C PHE A 113 1.30 -17.70 2.02
N LYS A 114 1.12 -18.98 1.74
CA LYS A 114 1.50 -20.06 2.65
C LYS A 114 3.01 -20.07 2.89
N ASP A 115 3.81 -20.00 1.84
CA ASP A 115 5.27 -20.02 1.93
C ASP A 115 5.78 -18.82 2.74
N HIS A 116 5.16 -17.65 2.57
CA HIS A 116 5.44 -16.46 3.35
C HIS A 116 5.13 -16.63 4.84
N MET A 117 3.96 -17.17 5.16
CA MET A 117 3.57 -17.45 6.55
C MET A 117 4.45 -18.51 7.18
N ASP A 118 4.84 -19.55 6.44
CA ASP A 118 5.76 -20.59 6.91
C ASP A 118 7.16 -20.03 7.22
N LEU A 119 7.59 -18.96 6.53
CA LEU A 119 8.83 -18.23 6.84
C LEU A 119 8.68 -17.43 8.13
N TRP A 120 7.64 -16.59 8.22
CA TRP A 120 7.37 -15.75 9.40
C TRP A 120 7.07 -16.56 10.66
N LEU A 121 6.50 -17.76 10.56
CA LEU A 121 6.24 -18.61 11.73
C LEU A 121 7.48 -19.34 12.26
N LYS A 122 8.58 -19.38 11.50
CA LYS A 122 9.83 -20.08 11.88
C LYS A 122 10.89 -19.16 12.46
N GLU A 123 10.81 -17.86 12.18
CA GLU A 123 11.74 -16.86 12.66
C GLU A 123 11.26 -16.28 13.99
N ASP A 124 12.19 -16.06 14.93
CA ASP A 124 11.89 -15.39 16.20
C ASP A 124 12.10 -13.86 16.12
N ASP A 125 12.78 -13.39 15.06
CA ASP A 125 13.08 -11.98 14.79
C ASP A 125 12.77 -11.68 13.32
N HIS A 126 11.95 -10.65 13.09
CA HIS A 126 11.46 -10.26 11.77
C HIS A 126 11.98 -8.90 11.30
N MET A 127 12.96 -8.31 12.00
CA MET A 127 13.43 -6.95 11.71
C MET A 127 14.02 -6.78 10.30
N ASP A 128 14.48 -7.87 9.68
CA ASP A 128 14.99 -7.91 8.31
C ASP A 128 14.07 -8.73 7.36
N SER A 129 12.97 -9.28 7.85
CA SER A 129 12.09 -10.14 7.06
C SER A 129 11.22 -9.29 6.13
N PRO A 130 11.03 -9.68 4.86
CA PRO A 130 10.12 -8.97 3.97
C PRO A 130 8.70 -9.04 4.52
N VAL A 131 7.95 -7.95 4.40
CA VAL A 131 6.52 -7.92 4.79
C VAL A 131 5.67 -8.46 3.64
N GLY A 132 4.71 -9.33 3.93
CA GLY A 132 3.79 -9.86 2.94
C GLY A 132 2.72 -8.83 2.56
N MET A 133 2.40 -8.75 1.27
CA MET A 133 1.41 -7.80 0.76
C MET A 133 0.45 -8.47 -0.21
N VAL A 134 -0.84 -8.39 0.09
CA VAL A 134 -1.90 -8.71 -0.87
C VAL A 134 -2.39 -7.40 -1.47
N LEU A 135 -2.26 -7.23 -2.78
CA LEU A 135 -2.69 -6.01 -3.46
C LEU A 135 -4.23 -5.97 -3.57
N GLY A 136 -4.82 -4.99 -2.91
CA GLY A 136 -6.22 -4.63 -3.02
C GLY A 136 -6.41 -3.25 -3.62
N MET A 137 -7.64 -2.97 -4.03
CA MET A 137 -8.09 -1.63 -4.43
C MET A 137 -9.18 -1.18 -3.46
N GLU A 138 -9.21 0.10 -3.11
CA GLU A 138 -10.29 0.71 -2.34
C GLU A 138 -10.97 1.74 -3.24
N GLY A 139 -12.15 1.37 -3.76
CA GLY A 139 -12.84 2.17 -4.78
C GLY A 139 -12.28 1.90 -6.19
N ALA A 140 -13.18 1.59 -7.13
CA ALA A 140 -12.80 1.14 -8.46
C ALA A 140 -12.55 2.28 -9.49
N ASP A 141 -12.48 3.54 -9.06
CA ASP A 141 -12.32 4.70 -9.97
C ASP A 141 -11.06 4.63 -10.84
N SER A 142 -10.03 3.91 -10.40
CA SER A 142 -8.80 3.68 -11.19
C SER A 142 -9.00 2.69 -12.34
N ILE A 143 -10.07 1.87 -12.31
CA ILE A 143 -10.48 0.98 -13.40
C ILE A 143 -11.54 1.73 -14.22
N THR A 144 -11.09 2.44 -15.24
CA THR A 144 -11.93 3.39 -16.00
C THR A 144 -12.85 2.69 -16.99
N THR A 145 -12.52 1.45 -17.38
CA THR A 145 -13.39 0.59 -18.19
C THR A 145 -13.32 -0.86 -17.72
N PRO A 146 -14.40 -1.66 -17.84
CA PRO A 146 -14.39 -3.06 -17.40
C PRO A 146 -13.31 -3.93 -18.05
N ASP A 147 -12.93 -3.64 -19.31
CA ASP A 147 -11.91 -4.39 -20.05
C ASP A 147 -10.51 -4.26 -19.41
N GLN A 148 -10.28 -3.23 -18.59
CA GLN A 148 -9.03 -3.08 -17.85
C GLN A 148 -8.91 -4.08 -16.69
N LEU A 149 -10.00 -4.70 -16.22
CA LEU A 149 -9.90 -5.56 -15.03
C LEU A 149 -8.84 -6.67 -15.18
N GLN A 150 -8.64 -7.18 -16.39
CA GLN A 150 -7.62 -8.19 -16.66
C GLN A 150 -6.19 -7.65 -16.47
N GLU A 151 -5.87 -6.43 -16.95
CA GLU A 151 -4.52 -5.88 -16.75
C GLU A 151 -4.22 -5.64 -15.25
N TRP A 152 -5.20 -5.20 -14.46
CA TRP A 152 -5.01 -5.01 -13.02
C TRP A 152 -4.81 -6.35 -12.30
N TYR A 153 -5.56 -7.37 -12.70
CA TYR A 153 -5.38 -8.73 -12.18
C TYR A 153 -4.00 -9.28 -12.54
N ASP A 154 -3.56 -9.12 -13.79
CA ASP A 154 -2.25 -9.58 -14.27
C ASP A 154 -1.10 -8.85 -13.55
N ASP A 155 -1.27 -7.57 -13.24
CA ASP A 155 -0.34 -6.77 -12.43
C ASP A 155 -0.32 -7.16 -10.94
N GLY A 156 -1.22 -8.05 -10.50
CA GLY A 156 -1.21 -8.65 -9.17
C GLY A 156 -2.35 -8.24 -8.25
N LEU A 157 -3.33 -7.45 -8.71
CA LEU A 157 -4.51 -7.10 -7.91
C LEU A 157 -5.34 -8.35 -7.58
N ARG A 158 -5.79 -8.50 -6.33
CA ARG A 158 -6.56 -9.68 -5.87
C ARG A 158 -7.88 -9.36 -5.18
N LEU A 159 -8.13 -8.11 -4.81
CA LEU A 159 -9.45 -7.64 -4.39
C LEU A 159 -9.71 -6.20 -4.81
N ILE A 160 -10.99 -5.85 -4.87
CA ILE A 160 -11.54 -4.50 -5.02
C ILE A 160 -12.62 -4.34 -3.94
#